data_AF-A0A9J7BWR7-F1
#
_entry.id   AF-A0A9J7BWR7-F1
#
_cell.length_a   1.000
_cell.length_b   1.000
_cell.length_c   1.000
_cell.angle_alpha   90.00
_cell.angle_beta   90.00
_cell.angle_gamma   90.00
#
_symmetry.space_group_name_H-M   'P 1'
#
loop_
_entity.id
_entity.type
_entity.pdbx_description
1 polymer ?
#
loop_
_entity_poly.entity_id
_entity_poly.type
_entity_poly.pdbx_seq_one_letter_code
_entity_poly.pdbx_strand_id
1 'polypeptide(L)'
;MKTRKNLRYFFGFWQAGIALFCLLVAALVMAACSSGNSSSGGPTSQMATVNTHLSDPATCEAPTGPFSHVYVTITDVKAHTSASAGANDSGWADLTPNMKPTQIDLLGQANNKCFLATLGDSQQLQAGNYQQIRLILAGDGTSVSGNVCGSAANCVQLGSDSSFHPLLLSSESKTGLKISSGQIGGGGFNIAAGQTKDLDIDFSTCESIVKEGNGQYRLKPVLHAGEVSTTSTSINGKVLDKATGNPVGGTVMVAVEQKDSTGVDRIFQSTLTGADGGFVFCPLPAGTYDVVIVGTRTDGVLYAPAIITGVSVGSTVGSVDLYLPSVVTSSSLTLAGLVTSQNTTNAATVADVSLSTTEQVNATTYTIPLPPTSTQSSVTMSVETAASTSALTCPANTDCAAYSITVPSSAAYIAAWSASGVTLALSTSPASYVVDGMAFVPGSGGSPSCNPSELQAAAYGATSIGPVQTLAFVQCQ
;
A
#
# COMPACT_ATOMS: atom_id res chain seq x y z
N MET A 1 -40.49 -90.35 -38.02
CA MET A 1 -39.47 -91.18 -37.34
C MET A 1 -38.46 -90.23 -36.71
N LYS A 2 -38.37 -90.22 -35.36
CA LYS A 2 -37.36 -89.63 -34.42
C LYS A 2 -36.32 -88.66 -35.02
N THR A 3 -36.11 -87.41 -34.60
CA THR A 3 -35.85 -86.87 -33.24
C THR A 3 -35.77 -85.33 -33.32
N ARG A 4 -36.28 -84.58 -32.33
CA ARG A 4 -35.74 -83.32 -31.74
C ARG A 4 -36.80 -82.71 -30.81
N LYS A 5 -36.63 -82.93 -29.49
CA LYS A 5 -37.40 -82.28 -28.42
C LYS A 5 -36.51 -81.21 -27.77
N ASN A 6 -37.14 -80.07 -27.47
CA ASN A 6 -36.75 -79.03 -26.51
C ASN A 6 -35.65 -78.02 -26.89
N LEU A 7 -36.05 -76.97 -27.62
CA LEU A 7 -35.38 -75.67 -27.67
C LEU A 7 -36.40 -74.54 -27.49
N ARG A 8 -37.06 -74.45 -26.32
CA ARG A 8 -37.94 -73.34 -25.92
C ARG A 8 -38.04 -73.21 -24.39
N TYR A 9 -36.93 -73.08 -23.66
CA TYR A 9 -36.93 -72.79 -22.20
C TYR A 9 -35.63 -72.12 -21.70
N PHE A 10 -35.09 -71.14 -22.44
CA PHE A 10 -33.85 -70.44 -22.02
C PHE A 10 -33.88 -68.91 -22.12
N PHE A 11 -35.09 -68.31 -22.18
CA PHE A 11 -35.26 -66.84 -22.26
C PHE A 11 -36.32 -66.34 -21.26
N GLY A 12 -36.31 -66.87 -20.04
CA GLY A 12 -37.28 -66.50 -18.99
C GLY A 12 -36.68 -66.12 -17.63
N PHE A 13 -35.37 -66.28 -17.42
CA PHE A 13 -34.74 -66.09 -16.10
C PHE A 13 -33.85 -64.84 -16.00
N TRP A 14 -33.84 -63.97 -17.02
CA TRP A 14 -33.02 -62.75 -17.05
C TRP A 14 -33.85 -61.46 -17.15
N GLN A 15 -35.03 -61.43 -16.54
CA GLN A 15 -35.77 -60.18 -16.28
C GLN A 15 -36.37 -60.09 -14.87
N ALA A 16 -36.35 -61.16 -14.06
CA ALA A 16 -36.85 -61.14 -12.69
C ALA A 16 -35.79 -60.77 -11.62
N GLY A 17 -34.50 -60.78 -11.97
CA GLY A 17 -33.40 -60.44 -11.04
C GLY A 17 -33.12 -58.94 -10.88
N ILE A 18 -33.53 -58.11 -11.85
CA ILE A 18 -33.27 -56.66 -11.84
C ILE A 18 -34.37 -55.91 -11.07
N ALA A 19 -35.61 -56.41 -11.08
CA ALA A 19 -36.72 -55.78 -10.36
C ALA A 19 -36.65 -55.98 -8.83
N LEU A 20 -36.00 -57.04 -8.33
CA LEU A 20 -35.88 -57.32 -6.90
C LEU A 20 -34.66 -56.63 -6.24
N PHE A 21 -33.66 -56.22 -7.03
CA PHE A 21 -32.50 -55.47 -6.53
C PHE A 21 -32.78 -53.96 -6.42
N CYS A 22 -33.66 -53.41 -7.27
CA CYS A 22 -34.07 -52.01 -7.19
C CYS A 22 -35.04 -51.69 -6.02
N LEU A 23 -35.77 -52.69 -5.50
CA LEU A 23 -36.72 -52.50 -4.40
C LEU A 23 -36.07 -52.60 -3.00
N LEU A 24 -34.87 -53.19 -2.90
CA LEU A 24 -34.15 -53.33 -1.63
C LEU A 24 -33.19 -52.15 -1.34
N VAL A 25 -32.79 -51.39 -2.37
CA VAL A 25 -32.00 -50.15 -2.22
C VAL A 25 -32.89 -48.94 -1.91
N ALA A 26 -34.18 -48.97 -2.27
CA ALA A 26 -35.13 -47.91 -1.94
C ALA A 26 -35.65 -47.95 -0.48
N ALA A 27 -35.51 -49.08 0.22
CA ALA A 27 -35.99 -49.24 1.60
C ALA A 27 -34.97 -48.87 2.69
N LEU A 28 -33.72 -48.54 2.32
CA LEU A 28 -32.68 -48.06 3.24
C LEU A 28 -32.53 -46.53 3.28
N VAL A 29 -33.34 -45.79 2.50
CA VAL A 29 -33.29 -44.32 2.42
C VAL A 29 -34.43 -43.64 3.21
N MET A 30 -35.33 -44.40 3.84
CA MET A 30 -36.51 -43.86 4.56
C MET A 30 -36.60 -44.40 6.00
N ALA A 31 -35.50 -44.35 6.76
CA ALA A 31 -35.50 -44.57 8.20
C ALA A 31 -34.41 -43.73 8.89
N ALA A 32 -34.47 -42.43 8.69
CA ALA A 32 -33.89 -41.44 9.60
C ALA A 32 -34.79 -40.20 9.67
N CYS A 33 -36.08 -40.43 9.91
CA CYS A 33 -36.96 -39.44 10.53
C CYS A 33 -37.32 -39.97 11.92
N SER A 34 -36.51 -39.67 12.92
CA SER A 34 -37.00 -39.57 14.30
C SER A 34 -37.32 -38.11 14.56
N SER A 35 -38.59 -37.84 14.77
CA SER A 35 -39.14 -36.60 15.32
C SER A 35 -38.36 -36.15 16.55
N GLY A 36 -37.56 -35.10 16.39
CA GLY A 36 -36.91 -34.36 17.46
C GLY A 36 -37.16 -32.88 17.24
N ASN A 37 -38.17 -32.36 17.94
CA ASN A 37 -38.41 -30.98 18.31
C ASN A 37 -37.56 -29.93 17.54
N SER A 38 -38.13 -29.29 16.51
CA SER A 38 -37.52 -28.13 15.85
C SER A 38 -37.47 -26.95 16.84
N SER A 39 -36.47 -26.97 17.72
CA SER A 39 -35.87 -25.75 18.21
C SER A 39 -35.41 -24.97 16.99
N SER A 40 -35.87 -23.72 16.88
CA SER A 40 -35.39 -22.71 15.95
C SER A 40 -33.86 -22.77 15.81
N GLY A 41 -33.37 -23.46 14.78
CA GLY A 41 -32.00 -23.37 14.34
C GLY A 41 -31.82 -21.97 13.76
N GLY A 42 -31.22 -21.08 14.54
CA GLY A 42 -30.83 -19.76 14.07
C GLY A 42 -29.96 -19.86 12.81
N PRO A 43 -29.80 -18.77 12.04
CA PRO A 43 -28.92 -18.78 10.89
C PRO A 43 -27.56 -19.32 11.34
N THR A 44 -27.06 -20.37 10.69
CA THR A 44 -25.68 -20.80 10.85
C THR A 44 -24.83 -19.57 10.52
N SER A 45 -24.30 -18.91 11.55
CA SER A 45 -23.48 -17.71 11.33
C SER A 45 -22.29 -18.17 10.51
N GLN A 46 -22.28 -17.77 9.25
CA GLN A 46 -21.23 -18.04 8.30
C GLN A 46 -20.03 -17.20 8.71
N MET A 47 -19.31 -17.65 9.74
CA MET A 47 -18.17 -16.94 10.29
C MET A 47 -16.89 -17.41 9.60
N ALA A 48 -15.90 -16.53 9.60
CA ALA A 48 -14.52 -16.82 9.25
C ALA A 48 -13.61 -16.30 10.36
N THR A 49 -12.40 -16.84 10.39
CA THR A 49 -11.37 -16.43 11.34
C THR A 49 -10.45 -15.40 10.67
N VAL A 50 -10.22 -14.27 11.34
CA VAL A 50 -9.36 -13.20 10.85
C VAL A 50 -8.26 -12.90 11.86
N ASN A 51 -7.03 -12.83 11.36
CA ASN A 51 -5.89 -12.27 12.09
C ASN A 51 -5.58 -10.90 11.49
N THR A 52 -5.22 -9.94 12.34
CA THR A 52 -4.91 -8.57 11.92
C THR A 52 -3.49 -8.25 12.30
N HIS A 53 -2.69 -7.87 11.31
CA HIS A 53 -1.27 -7.55 11.46
C HIS A 53 -0.98 -6.12 11.03
N LEU A 54 0.18 -5.62 11.47
CA LEU A 54 0.74 -4.34 11.08
C LEU A 54 2.13 -4.57 10.49
N SER A 55 2.40 -3.93 9.36
CA SER A 55 3.69 -3.89 8.69
C SER A 55 4.07 -2.44 8.34
N ASP A 56 5.36 -2.21 8.15
CA ASP A 56 5.91 -0.99 7.54
C ASP A 56 7.38 -1.25 7.18
N PRO A 57 7.78 -1.09 5.91
CA PRO A 57 9.19 -1.06 5.55
C PRO A 57 9.84 0.23 6.09
N ALA A 58 10.92 0.09 6.87
CA ALA A 58 11.62 1.23 7.50
C ALA A 58 12.46 2.08 6.50
N THR A 59 11.84 2.64 5.45
CA THR A 59 12.55 3.34 4.35
C THR A 59 13.10 4.72 4.72
N CYS A 60 12.65 5.30 5.83
CA CYS A 60 13.09 6.61 6.33
C CYS A 60 13.81 6.52 7.67
N GLU A 61 14.30 5.33 8.04
CA GLU A 61 15.20 5.16 9.16
C GLU A 61 16.53 5.89 8.88
N ALA A 62 17.07 6.54 9.90
CA ALA A 62 18.40 7.14 9.88
C ALA A 62 19.47 6.05 9.65
N PRO A 63 20.58 6.35 8.94
CA PRO A 63 21.02 7.67 8.47
C PRO A 63 20.44 8.08 7.10
N THR A 64 19.70 7.19 6.44
CA THR A 64 19.12 7.46 5.11
C THR A 64 17.91 8.39 5.18
N GLY A 65 17.17 8.38 6.29
CA GLY A 65 16.10 9.33 6.57
C GLY A 65 16.21 10.06 7.89
N PRO A 66 15.21 10.90 8.21
CA PRO A 66 15.29 11.84 9.32
C PRO A 66 14.96 11.24 10.69
N PHE A 67 14.40 10.04 10.74
CA PHE A 67 13.87 9.45 11.98
C PHE A 67 14.70 8.25 12.42
N SER A 68 14.99 8.14 13.71
CA SER A 68 15.49 6.90 14.29
C SER A 68 14.34 5.95 14.63
N HIS A 69 13.22 6.50 15.13
CA HIS A 69 12.06 5.73 15.55
C HIS A 69 10.78 6.53 15.33
N VAL A 70 9.68 5.82 15.09
CA VAL A 70 8.35 6.41 15.00
C VAL A 70 7.39 5.55 15.79
N TYR A 71 6.87 6.09 16.88
CA TYR A 71 5.98 5.38 17.78
C TYR A 71 4.53 5.80 17.58
N VAL A 72 3.68 4.83 17.27
CA VAL A 72 2.23 4.99 17.28
C VAL A 72 1.61 4.04 18.29
N THR A 73 0.59 4.51 18.99
CA THR A 73 -0.17 3.69 19.94
C THR A 73 -1.51 3.37 19.33
N ILE A 74 -1.76 2.09 19.05
CA ILE A 74 -3.01 1.60 18.49
C ILE A 74 -3.93 1.18 19.64
N THR A 75 -5.20 1.53 19.54
CA THR A 75 -6.23 1.16 20.52
C THR A 75 -7.26 0.20 19.96
N ASP A 76 -7.54 0.25 18.66
CA ASP A 76 -8.60 -0.54 18.04
C ASP A 76 -8.45 -0.60 16.51
N VAL A 77 -8.99 -1.62 15.87
CA VAL A 77 -9.09 -1.80 14.42
C VAL A 77 -10.49 -2.28 14.07
N LYS A 78 -11.17 -1.60 13.15
CA LYS A 78 -12.54 -1.92 12.74
C LYS A 78 -12.66 -2.06 11.24
N ALA A 79 -13.57 -2.92 10.78
CA ALA A 79 -13.89 -3.09 9.37
C ALA A 79 -15.38 -2.87 9.10
N HIS A 80 -15.71 -2.34 7.93
CA HIS A 80 -17.08 -2.11 7.49
C HIS A 80 -17.27 -2.54 6.02
N THR A 81 -18.47 -3.05 5.70
CA THR A 81 -18.80 -3.56 4.35
C THR A 81 -19.13 -2.46 3.35
N SER A 82 -19.63 -1.31 3.80
CA SER A 82 -19.76 -0.09 2.99
C SER A 82 -18.46 0.69 2.88
N ALA A 83 -18.11 1.11 1.65
CA ALA A 83 -16.96 1.97 1.34
C ALA A 83 -17.14 3.45 1.75
N SER A 84 -18.38 3.85 2.10
CA SER A 84 -18.73 5.23 2.44
C SER A 84 -19.17 5.40 3.89
N ALA A 85 -18.79 4.46 4.77
CA ALA A 85 -19.24 4.45 6.16
C ALA A 85 -18.60 5.58 6.98
N GLY A 86 -19.44 6.35 7.67
CA GLY A 86 -19.04 7.29 8.71
C GLY A 86 -18.44 6.57 9.92
N ALA A 87 -17.60 7.28 10.67
CA ALA A 87 -16.89 6.69 11.82
C ALA A 87 -17.83 6.21 12.95
N ASN A 88 -19.04 6.78 13.04
CA ASN A 88 -20.03 6.47 14.08
C ASN A 88 -21.23 5.68 13.53
N ASP A 89 -21.19 5.26 12.27
CA ASP A 89 -22.28 4.48 11.67
C ASP A 89 -22.41 3.11 12.34
N SER A 90 -23.58 2.50 12.29
CA SER A 90 -23.74 1.11 12.74
C SER A 90 -23.16 0.13 11.72
N GLY A 91 -22.70 -1.05 12.17
CA GLY A 91 -22.24 -2.12 11.26
C GLY A 91 -20.73 -2.31 11.21
N TRP A 92 -19.97 -1.55 12.00
CA TRP A 92 -18.54 -1.82 12.20
C TRP A 92 -18.33 -3.15 12.91
N ALA A 93 -17.55 -4.02 12.29
CA ALA A 93 -17.02 -5.21 12.91
C ALA A 93 -15.68 -4.87 13.58
N ASP A 94 -15.57 -5.18 14.85
CA ASP A 94 -14.36 -4.98 15.65
C ASP A 94 -13.37 -6.14 15.40
N LEU A 95 -12.18 -5.82 14.91
CA LEU A 95 -11.11 -6.78 14.62
C LEU A 95 -10.16 -6.97 15.80
N THR A 96 -10.33 -6.21 16.88
CA THR A 96 -9.44 -6.18 18.06
C THR A 96 -10.19 -5.95 19.38
N PRO A 97 -11.29 -6.65 19.68
CA PRO A 97 -12.22 -6.29 20.76
C PRO A 97 -11.65 -6.33 22.19
N ASN A 98 -10.52 -7.01 22.38
CA ASN A 98 -9.85 -7.15 23.68
C ASN A 98 -8.47 -6.47 23.71
N MET A 99 -8.16 -5.65 22.71
CA MET A 99 -6.88 -4.96 22.62
C MET A 99 -6.76 -3.91 23.72
N LYS A 100 -5.57 -3.82 24.30
CA LYS A 100 -5.16 -2.72 25.17
C LYS A 100 -4.33 -1.73 24.34
N PRO A 101 -4.30 -0.43 24.69
CA PRO A 101 -3.42 0.52 24.02
C PRO A 101 -1.99 -0.04 23.92
N THR A 102 -1.55 -0.29 22.68
CA THR A 102 -0.28 -0.94 22.38
C THR A 102 0.55 0.01 21.54
N GLN A 103 1.70 0.43 22.07
CA GLN A 103 2.65 1.26 21.36
C GLN A 103 3.57 0.38 20.51
N ILE A 104 3.71 0.77 19.25
CA ILE A 104 4.51 0.06 18.24
C ILE A 104 5.48 1.07 17.63
N ASP A 105 6.72 0.64 17.47
CA ASP A 105 7.73 1.34 16.67
C ASP A 105 7.60 0.91 15.21
N LEU A 106 7.19 1.84 14.35
CA LEU A 106 6.98 1.61 12.92
C LEU A 106 8.29 1.46 12.15
N LEU A 107 9.39 1.97 12.69
CA LEU A 107 10.74 1.75 12.15
C LEU A 107 11.47 0.61 12.86
N GLY A 108 10.76 -0.16 13.69
CA GLY A 108 11.32 -1.28 14.44
C GLY A 108 11.63 -2.50 13.56
N GLN A 109 12.35 -3.46 14.14
CA GLN A 109 12.62 -4.72 13.44
C GLN A 109 11.37 -5.62 13.45
N ALA A 110 10.90 -5.99 12.25
CA ALA A 110 9.82 -6.97 12.09
C ALA A 110 10.19 -8.33 12.70
N ASN A 111 9.25 -8.97 13.38
CA ASN A 111 9.48 -10.20 14.17
C ASN A 111 10.01 -11.37 13.31
N ASN A 112 9.22 -11.78 12.33
CA ASN A 112 9.42 -12.90 11.41
C ASN A 112 9.67 -12.33 9.99
N LYS A 113 10.32 -11.16 9.93
CA LYS A 113 10.72 -10.42 8.71
C LYS A 113 9.63 -9.71 7.91
N CYS A 114 8.35 -9.79 8.31
CA CYS A 114 7.26 -9.19 7.53
C CYS A 114 6.28 -8.35 8.38
N PHE A 115 6.06 -8.73 9.65
CA PHE A 115 5.11 -8.02 10.52
C PHE A 115 5.83 -7.37 11.71
N LEU A 116 5.43 -6.14 12.02
CA LEU A 116 5.84 -5.43 13.22
C LEU A 116 5.03 -5.90 14.44
N ALA A 117 3.73 -6.14 14.26
CA ALA A 117 2.85 -6.59 15.33
C ALA A 117 1.67 -7.41 14.81
N THR A 118 1.14 -8.26 15.70
CA THR A 118 -0.20 -8.84 15.55
C THR A 118 -1.14 -8.06 16.46
N LEU A 119 -2.07 -7.32 15.86
CA LEU A 119 -3.03 -6.47 16.58
C LEU A 119 -4.24 -7.25 17.07
N GLY A 120 -4.68 -8.23 16.27
CA GLY A 120 -5.81 -9.11 16.58
C GLY A 120 -5.50 -10.53 16.12
N ASP A 121 -5.94 -11.51 16.91
CA ASP A 121 -5.73 -12.93 16.64
C ASP A 121 -7.07 -13.66 16.71
N SER A 122 -7.35 -14.49 15.70
CA SER A 122 -8.44 -15.44 15.66
C SER A 122 -9.84 -14.83 15.83
N GLN A 123 -10.06 -13.62 15.31
CA GLN A 123 -11.34 -12.94 15.42
C GLN A 123 -12.38 -13.52 14.47
N GLN A 124 -13.59 -13.72 14.98
CA GLN A 124 -14.70 -14.28 14.20
C GLN A 124 -15.45 -13.14 13.52
N LEU A 125 -15.38 -13.07 12.18
CA LEU A 125 -16.14 -12.13 11.37
C LEU A 125 -17.17 -12.83 10.49
N GLN A 126 -18.28 -12.15 10.22
CA GLN A 126 -19.26 -12.63 9.27
C GLN A 126 -18.69 -12.63 7.85
N ALA A 127 -19.07 -13.62 7.05
CA ALA A 127 -18.73 -13.63 5.63
C ALA A 127 -19.27 -12.36 4.93
N GLY A 128 -18.44 -11.76 4.09
CA GLY A 128 -18.74 -10.49 3.44
C GLY A 128 -17.51 -9.86 2.80
N ASN A 129 -17.73 -8.80 2.03
CA ASN A 129 -16.68 -7.97 1.48
C ASN A 129 -16.59 -6.67 2.29
N TYR A 130 -15.48 -6.51 3.02
CA TYR A 130 -15.21 -5.33 3.83
C TYR A 130 -14.44 -4.29 3.00
N GLN A 131 -15.10 -3.18 2.68
CA GLN A 131 -14.59 -2.16 1.75
C GLN A 131 -14.01 -0.93 2.46
N GLN A 132 -13.99 -0.94 3.80
CA GLN A 132 -13.39 0.12 4.59
C GLN A 132 -12.82 -0.44 5.90
N ILE A 133 -11.60 -0.07 6.24
CA ILE A 133 -10.95 -0.39 7.51
C ILE A 133 -10.63 0.92 8.24
N ARG A 134 -10.69 0.91 9.57
CA ARG A 134 -10.26 2.02 10.43
C ARG A 134 -9.26 1.52 11.45
N LEU A 135 -8.10 2.16 11.52
CA LEU A 135 -7.11 1.94 12.56
C LEU A 135 -7.17 3.11 13.56
N ILE A 136 -7.54 2.85 14.82
CA ILE A 136 -7.76 3.89 15.82
C ILE A 136 -6.49 4.05 16.66
N LEU A 137 -6.00 5.29 16.76
CA LEU A 137 -4.84 5.62 17.59
C LEU A 137 -5.26 6.11 18.99
N ALA A 138 -4.37 6.01 19.95
CA ALA A 138 -4.55 6.62 21.26
C ALA A 138 -4.37 8.14 21.17
N GLY A 139 -5.25 8.89 21.83
CA GLY A 139 -5.03 10.31 22.11
C GLY A 139 -4.05 10.50 23.26
N ASP A 140 -3.48 11.70 23.37
CA ASP A 140 -2.61 12.06 24.50
C ASP A 140 -3.31 11.89 25.85
N GLY A 141 -2.55 11.49 26.86
CA GLY A 141 -3.08 11.15 28.18
C GLY A 141 -3.68 9.75 28.31
N THR A 142 -3.78 8.98 27.21
CA THR A 142 -4.08 7.55 27.29
C THR A 142 -2.99 6.84 28.08
N SER A 143 -3.38 5.99 29.04
CA SER A 143 -2.42 5.19 29.81
C SER A 143 -1.84 4.06 28.93
N VAL A 144 -0.57 4.20 28.56
CA VAL A 144 0.16 3.23 27.74
C VAL A 144 1.27 2.60 28.58
N SER A 145 1.31 1.27 28.63
CA SER A 145 2.36 0.56 29.35
C SER A 145 3.70 0.73 28.63
N GLY A 146 4.75 1.15 29.36
CA GLY A 146 6.08 1.31 28.77
C GLY A 146 6.20 2.48 27.78
N ASN A 147 5.32 3.49 27.87
CA ASN A 147 5.30 4.62 26.93
C ASN A 147 6.66 5.32 26.80
N VAL A 148 7.27 5.25 25.61
CA VAL A 148 8.54 5.92 25.32
C VAL A 148 8.36 7.40 24.96
N CYS A 149 7.15 7.81 24.56
CA CYS A 149 6.81 9.17 24.15
C CYS A 149 6.53 10.12 25.32
N GLY A 150 6.79 9.70 26.56
CA GLY A 150 6.55 10.50 27.75
C GLY A 150 5.06 10.75 28.00
N SER A 151 4.62 12.01 27.88
CA SER A 151 3.22 12.40 28.10
C SER A 151 2.34 12.27 26.85
N ALA A 152 2.95 12.22 25.66
CA ALA A 152 2.23 11.99 24.41
C ALA A 152 2.02 10.48 24.20
N ALA A 153 1.00 10.08 23.45
CA ALA A 153 0.78 8.68 23.10
C ALA A 153 1.52 8.26 21.81
N ASN A 154 1.84 9.22 20.95
CA ASN A 154 2.47 9.01 19.65
C ASN A 154 3.57 10.05 19.46
N CYS A 155 4.72 9.66 18.92
CA CYS A 155 5.86 10.55 18.75
C CYS A 155 6.84 10.06 17.69
N VAL A 156 7.64 10.97 17.16
CA VAL A 156 8.82 10.67 16.35
C VAL A 156 10.07 10.91 17.18
N GLN A 157 11.12 10.14 16.91
CA GLN A 157 12.47 10.40 17.39
C GLN A 157 13.37 10.77 16.22
N LEU A 158 14.01 11.95 16.27
CA LEU A 158 14.88 12.40 15.18
C LEU A 158 16.23 11.68 15.21
N GLY A 159 16.71 11.26 14.04
CA GLY A 159 18.02 10.64 13.90
C GLY A 159 19.18 11.61 14.09
N SER A 160 18.96 12.92 13.92
CA SER A 160 20.00 13.94 14.06
C SER A 160 20.47 14.16 15.48
N ASP A 161 19.57 14.06 16.47
CA ASP A 161 19.85 14.42 17.86
C ASP A 161 19.14 13.53 18.90
N SER A 162 18.44 12.48 18.45
CA SER A 162 17.68 11.56 19.29
C SER A 162 16.55 12.22 20.10
N SER A 163 16.13 13.43 19.73
CA SER A 163 15.05 14.15 20.41
C SER A 163 13.67 13.58 20.04
N PHE A 164 12.76 13.56 21.02
CA PHE A 164 11.38 13.13 20.84
C PHE A 164 10.46 14.32 20.57
N HIS A 165 9.61 14.20 19.56
CA HIS A 165 8.58 15.18 19.23
C HIS A 165 7.20 14.49 19.16
N PRO A 166 6.17 15.01 19.86
CA PRO A 166 4.82 14.49 19.75
C PRO A 166 4.30 14.52 18.31
N LEU A 167 3.61 13.46 17.90
CA LEU A 167 2.87 13.43 16.65
C LEU A 167 1.50 14.07 16.86
N LEU A 168 1.26 15.17 16.17
CA LEU A 168 -0.03 15.84 16.19
C LEU A 168 -1.05 14.99 15.42
N LEU A 169 -2.10 14.59 16.14
CA LEU A 169 -3.26 13.92 15.58
C LEU A 169 -4.35 14.97 15.33
N SER A 170 -4.96 14.92 14.15
CA SER A 170 -6.10 15.76 13.79
C SER A 170 -7.42 15.09 14.17
N SER A 171 -7.64 13.85 13.75
CA SER A 171 -8.89 13.10 13.99
C SER A 171 -8.68 11.60 14.24
N GLU A 172 -7.43 11.14 14.21
CA GLU A 172 -7.04 9.73 14.18
C GLU A 172 -7.34 9.04 15.52
N SER A 173 -7.34 9.78 16.61
CA SER A 173 -7.74 9.28 17.94
C SER A 173 -9.24 9.22 18.19
N LYS A 174 -10.04 9.86 17.33
CA LYS A 174 -11.51 9.94 17.48
C LYS A 174 -12.23 9.09 16.45
N THR A 175 -11.84 9.23 15.19
CA THR A 175 -12.50 8.59 14.03
C THR A 175 -11.67 7.46 13.42
N GLY A 176 -10.42 7.29 13.86
CA GLY A 176 -9.49 6.34 13.26
C GLY A 176 -8.99 6.77 11.87
N LEU A 177 -7.82 6.25 11.53
CA LEU A 177 -7.18 6.31 10.22
C LEU A 177 -8.04 5.53 9.24
N LYS A 178 -8.58 6.19 8.21
CA LYS A 178 -9.46 5.53 7.23
C LYS A 178 -8.61 4.87 6.14
N ILE A 179 -8.85 3.58 5.90
CA ILE A 179 -8.33 2.83 4.74
C ILE A 179 -9.53 2.51 3.85
N SER A 180 -9.62 3.19 2.70
CA SER A 180 -10.74 3.06 1.77
C SER A 180 -10.52 1.91 0.78
N SER A 181 -11.55 1.50 0.02
CA SER A 181 -11.43 0.40 -0.95
C SER A 181 -10.28 0.56 -1.95
N GLY A 182 -9.97 1.79 -2.39
CA GLY A 182 -8.83 2.07 -3.27
C GLY A 182 -7.45 1.82 -2.63
N GLN A 183 -7.40 1.76 -1.30
CA GLN A 183 -6.19 1.46 -0.51
C GLN A 183 -6.19 0.00 -0.01
N ILE A 184 -7.23 -0.77 -0.29
CA ILE A 184 -7.32 -2.19 0.06
C ILE A 184 -7.01 -3.01 -1.19
N GLY A 185 -6.01 -3.90 -1.12
CA GLY A 185 -5.66 -4.81 -2.20
C GLY A 185 -6.90 -5.56 -2.71
N GLY A 186 -7.15 -5.50 -4.02
CA GLY A 186 -8.35 -6.08 -4.65
C GLY A 186 -9.66 -5.33 -4.41
N GLY A 187 -9.63 -4.12 -3.85
CA GLY A 187 -10.81 -3.27 -3.62
C GLY A 187 -11.59 -3.56 -2.34
N GLY A 188 -11.14 -4.53 -1.53
CA GLY A 188 -11.80 -4.90 -0.28
C GLY A 188 -11.27 -6.22 0.29
N PHE A 189 -11.56 -6.45 1.56
CA PHE A 189 -11.20 -7.67 2.27
C PHE A 189 -12.35 -8.66 2.20
N ASN A 190 -12.24 -9.63 1.29
CA ASN A 190 -13.29 -10.60 1.00
C ASN A 190 -13.14 -11.87 1.86
N ILE A 191 -14.17 -12.14 2.65
CA ILE A 191 -14.20 -13.21 3.62
C ILE A 191 -15.32 -14.18 3.27
N ALA A 192 -14.97 -15.46 3.03
CA ALA A 192 -15.93 -16.54 2.88
C ALA A 192 -16.04 -17.39 4.15
N ALA A 193 -17.21 -17.99 4.37
CA ALA A 193 -17.49 -18.83 5.54
C ALA A 193 -16.47 -19.97 5.71
N GLY A 194 -16.00 -20.19 6.93
CA GLY A 194 -15.10 -21.28 7.29
C GLY A 194 -13.65 -21.09 6.84
N GLN A 195 -13.27 -19.92 6.32
CA GLN A 195 -11.88 -19.60 5.99
C GLN A 195 -11.14 -18.98 7.17
N THR A 196 -9.82 -19.08 7.13
CA THR A 196 -8.91 -18.25 7.94
C THR A 196 -8.22 -17.27 6.99
N LYS A 197 -8.21 -15.98 7.34
CA LYS A 197 -7.65 -14.91 6.54
C LYS A 197 -6.74 -14.06 7.41
N ASP A 198 -5.59 -13.69 6.87
CA ASP A 198 -4.67 -12.75 7.52
C ASP A 198 -4.82 -11.40 6.81
N LEU A 199 -5.24 -10.38 7.55
CA LEU A 199 -5.29 -8.99 7.10
C LEU A 199 -4.00 -8.31 7.54
N ASP A 200 -3.28 -7.71 6.60
CA ASP A 200 -2.16 -6.83 6.91
C ASP A 200 -2.56 -5.37 6.68
N ILE A 201 -2.07 -4.49 7.56
CA ILE A 201 -2.15 -3.04 7.43
C ILE A 201 -0.72 -2.52 7.30
N ASP A 202 -0.38 -2.00 6.13
CA ASP A 202 0.88 -1.33 5.84
C ASP A 202 0.74 0.14 6.20
N PHE A 203 1.47 0.58 7.23
CA PHE A 203 1.47 1.95 7.72
C PHE A 203 2.70 2.65 7.14
N SER A 204 2.63 3.11 5.89
CA SER A 204 3.77 3.72 5.19
C SER A 204 4.24 5.00 5.90
N THR A 205 5.12 4.85 6.89
CA THR A 205 5.43 5.90 7.89
C THR A 205 6.05 7.12 7.25
N CYS A 206 6.92 6.89 6.28
CA CYS A 206 7.72 7.91 5.64
C CYS A 206 6.88 8.86 4.78
N GLU A 207 5.74 8.39 4.30
CA GLU A 207 4.71 9.20 3.63
C GLU A 207 3.72 9.80 4.63
N SER A 208 3.59 9.17 5.80
CA SER A 208 2.59 9.49 6.79
C SER A 208 2.95 10.66 7.69
N ILE A 209 4.19 11.16 7.67
CA ILE A 209 4.63 12.24 8.57
C ILE A 209 4.91 13.51 7.78
N VAL A 210 4.25 14.60 8.20
CA VAL A 210 4.50 15.95 7.69
C VAL A 210 5.20 16.76 8.77
N LYS A 211 6.30 17.43 8.41
CA LYS A 211 6.92 18.45 9.26
C LYS A 211 6.31 19.81 8.90
N GLU A 212 5.60 20.40 9.84
CA GLU A 212 4.94 21.70 9.68
C GLU A 212 5.96 22.85 9.69
N GLY A 213 5.58 24.00 9.12
CA GLY A 213 6.46 25.18 9.05
C GLY A 213 6.88 25.74 10.42
N ASN A 214 6.15 25.40 11.48
CA ASN A 214 6.46 25.73 12.87
C ASN A 214 7.46 24.74 13.54
N GLY A 215 7.87 23.68 12.84
CA GLY A 215 8.76 22.63 13.31
C GLY A 215 8.08 21.46 14.04
N GLN A 216 6.76 21.44 14.17
CA GLN A 216 6.00 20.31 14.71
C GLN A 216 5.84 19.19 13.67
N TYR A 217 5.50 18.00 14.14
CA TYR A 217 5.28 16.83 13.28
C TYR A 217 3.83 16.41 13.38
N ARG A 218 3.15 16.34 12.24
CA ARG A 218 1.75 15.94 12.14
C ARG A 218 1.64 14.64 11.36
N LEU A 219 0.69 13.80 11.78
CA LEU A 219 0.35 12.59 11.05
C LEU A 219 -0.60 12.94 9.90
N LYS A 220 -0.20 12.62 8.67
CA LYS A 220 -1.00 12.65 7.43
C LYS A 220 -1.04 11.21 6.89
N PRO A 221 -1.95 10.37 7.39
CA PRO A 221 -1.79 8.93 7.24
C PRO A 221 -1.86 8.45 5.79
N VAL A 222 -0.87 7.67 5.38
CA VAL A 222 -0.85 6.90 4.14
C VAL A 222 -0.76 5.43 4.54
N LEU A 223 -1.86 4.71 4.40
CA LEU A 223 -1.95 3.30 4.73
C LEU A 223 -2.54 2.51 3.56
N HIS A 224 -2.06 1.29 3.43
CA HIS A 224 -2.67 0.27 2.59
C HIS A 224 -3.07 -0.92 3.46
N ALA A 225 -4.01 -1.72 2.97
CA ALA A 225 -4.35 -2.98 3.62
C ALA A 225 -4.62 -4.07 2.60
N GLY A 226 -4.59 -5.32 3.01
CA GLY A 226 -4.99 -6.41 2.13
C GLY A 226 -4.90 -7.77 2.76
N GLU A 227 -5.52 -8.74 2.10
CA GLU A 227 -5.35 -10.14 2.48
C GLU A 227 -3.93 -10.61 2.12
N VAL A 228 -3.24 -11.18 3.09
CA VAL A 228 -1.92 -11.77 2.93
C VAL A 228 -1.96 -13.26 3.32
N SER A 229 -1.07 -14.05 2.72
CA SER A 229 -0.73 -15.39 3.17
C SER A 229 0.55 -15.39 4.00
N THR A 230 0.62 -16.23 5.03
CA THR A 230 1.82 -16.41 5.87
C THR A 230 2.90 -17.30 5.25
N THR A 231 2.69 -17.86 4.04
CA THR A 231 3.61 -18.85 3.44
C THR A 231 4.26 -18.44 2.12
N SER A 232 3.75 -17.43 1.40
CA SER A 232 4.37 -16.94 0.16
C SER A 232 3.79 -15.58 -0.30
N THR A 233 4.08 -14.52 0.44
CA THR A 233 3.60 -13.15 0.15
C THR A 233 4.73 -12.17 -0.13
N SER A 234 5.78 -12.62 -0.81
CA SER A 234 6.89 -11.71 -1.12
C SER A 234 7.19 -11.58 -2.60
N ILE A 235 7.67 -10.39 -2.94
CA ILE A 235 8.45 -10.14 -4.14
C ILE A 235 9.85 -9.76 -3.65
N ASN A 236 10.87 -10.42 -4.18
CA ASN A 236 12.26 -10.18 -3.76
C ASN A 236 13.22 -10.23 -4.95
N GLY A 237 14.42 -9.69 -4.74
CA GLY A 237 15.48 -9.70 -5.74
C GLY A 237 16.76 -9.06 -5.22
N LYS A 238 17.70 -8.85 -6.15
CA LYS A 238 18.93 -8.10 -5.92
C LYS A 238 19.10 -7.02 -6.97
N VAL A 239 19.59 -5.86 -6.55
CA VAL A 239 19.95 -4.76 -7.46
C VAL A 239 21.46 -4.59 -7.48
N LEU A 240 22.04 -4.56 -8.68
CA LEU A 240 23.47 -4.44 -8.91
C LEU A 240 23.77 -3.25 -9.84
N ASP A 241 24.97 -2.70 -9.73
CA ASP A 241 25.52 -1.77 -10.73
C ASP A 241 26.04 -2.59 -11.92
N LYS A 242 25.50 -2.32 -13.13
CA LYS A 242 25.88 -3.04 -14.35
C LYS A 242 27.38 -3.01 -14.62
N ALA A 243 28.03 -1.88 -14.37
CA ALA A 243 29.43 -1.67 -14.73
C ALA A 243 30.37 -2.48 -13.84
N THR A 244 30.00 -2.69 -12.58
CA THR A 244 30.86 -3.35 -11.59
C THR A 244 30.43 -4.79 -11.27
N GLY A 245 29.17 -5.14 -11.50
CA GLY A 245 28.57 -6.41 -11.09
C GLY A 245 28.37 -6.55 -9.58
N ASN A 246 28.58 -5.48 -8.80
CA ASN A 246 28.43 -5.44 -7.35
C ASN A 246 27.15 -4.70 -6.95
N PRO A 247 26.69 -4.81 -5.69
CA PRO A 247 25.63 -3.94 -5.17
C PRO A 247 25.95 -2.46 -5.42
N VAL A 248 24.91 -1.69 -5.69
CA VAL A 248 25.05 -0.25 -5.95
C VAL A 248 25.71 0.43 -4.75
N GLY A 249 26.84 1.10 -4.99
CA GLY A 249 27.50 1.91 -3.96
C GLY A 249 26.71 3.20 -3.73
N GLY A 250 25.69 3.16 -2.88
CA GLY A 250 24.79 4.28 -2.57
C GLY A 250 23.45 3.80 -2.04
N THR A 251 22.35 4.48 -2.38
CA THR A 251 20.99 4.11 -1.99
C THR A 251 20.22 3.61 -3.21
N VAL A 252 19.38 2.59 -3.01
CA VAL A 252 18.46 2.10 -4.04
C VAL A 252 17.08 2.00 -3.41
N MET A 253 16.15 2.76 -3.99
CA MET A 253 14.73 2.69 -3.69
C MET A 253 14.07 1.72 -4.67
N VAL A 254 13.26 0.83 -4.13
CA VAL A 254 12.44 -0.10 -4.90
C VAL A 254 10.99 0.12 -4.51
N ALA A 255 10.13 0.29 -5.50
CA ALA A 255 8.68 0.38 -5.33
C ALA A 255 8.00 -0.79 -6.06
N VAL A 256 6.88 -1.24 -5.51
CA VAL A 256 5.90 -2.06 -6.24
C VAL A 256 4.69 -1.22 -6.55
N GLU A 257 4.20 -1.31 -7.78
CA GLU A 257 3.11 -0.50 -8.30
C GLU A 257 1.94 -1.36 -8.77
N GLN A 258 0.74 -0.80 -8.67
CA GLN A 258 -0.48 -1.35 -9.26
C GLN A 258 -1.28 -0.27 -9.97
N LYS A 259 -2.03 -0.68 -10.99
CA LYS A 259 -2.91 0.23 -11.73
C LYS A 259 -4.05 0.72 -10.85
N ASP A 260 -4.21 2.04 -10.80
CA ASP A 260 -5.42 2.66 -10.29
C ASP A 260 -6.58 2.53 -11.30
N SER A 261 -7.75 3.05 -10.92
CA SER A 261 -8.96 2.99 -11.76
C SER A 261 -8.86 3.75 -13.09
N THR A 262 -7.86 4.63 -13.24
CA THR A 262 -7.58 5.39 -14.47
C THR A 262 -6.53 4.71 -15.35
N GLY A 263 -5.90 3.64 -14.86
CA GLY A 263 -4.88 2.88 -15.56
C GLY A 263 -3.45 3.37 -15.35
N VAL A 264 -3.23 4.30 -14.42
CA VAL A 264 -1.89 4.76 -14.00
C VAL A 264 -1.36 3.81 -12.94
N ASP A 265 -0.12 3.34 -13.10
CA ASP A 265 0.57 2.55 -12.07
C ASP A 265 0.96 3.47 -10.90
N ARG A 266 0.43 3.16 -9.71
CA ARG A 266 0.65 3.90 -8.47
C ARG A 266 1.44 3.04 -7.49
N ILE A 267 2.32 3.68 -6.73
CA ILE A 267 3.11 3.00 -5.71
C ILE A 267 2.16 2.44 -4.64
N PHE A 268 2.22 1.12 -4.47
CA PHE A 268 1.52 0.40 -3.43
C PHE A 268 2.38 0.28 -2.17
N GLN A 269 3.66 -0.04 -2.35
CA GLN A 269 4.64 -0.16 -1.26
C GLN A 269 6.04 0.15 -1.78
N SER A 270 6.93 0.59 -0.89
CA SER A 270 8.34 0.83 -1.21
C SER A 270 9.28 0.23 -0.16
N THR A 271 10.52 -0.03 -0.55
CA THR A 271 11.59 -0.53 0.33
C THR A 271 12.96 -0.07 -0.16
N LEU A 272 13.97 -0.16 0.70
CA LEU A 272 15.36 0.07 0.33
C LEU A 272 16.08 -1.27 0.13
N THR A 273 17.08 -1.30 -0.76
CA THR A 273 17.98 -2.45 -0.82
C THR A 273 18.91 -2.47 0.40
N GLY A 274 19.18 -3.65 0.94
CA GLY A 274 20.25 -3.87 1.91
C GLY A 274 21.65 -3.72 1.29
N ALA A 275 22.68 -3.77 2.13
CA ALA A 275 24.09 -3.62 1.72
C ALA A 275 24.56 -4.68 0.70
N ASP A 276 23.89 -5.82 0.61
CA ASP A 276 24.17 -6.89 -0.36
C ASP A 276 23.35 -6.73 -1.67
N GLY A 277 22.67 -5.59 -1.85
CA GLY A 277 21.77 -5.28 -2.95
C GLY A 277 20.40 -5.95 -2.86
N GLY A 278 20.16 -6.77 -1.84
CA GLY A 278 18.91 -7.51 -1.68
C GLY A 278 17.75 -6.61 -1.27
N PHE A 279 16.56 -6.87 -1.81
CA PHE A 279 15.31 -6.27 -1.36
C PHE A 279 14.23 -7.33 -1.21
N VAL A 280 13.25 -7.06 -0.35
CA VAL A 280 12.07 -7.88 -0.15
C VAL A 280 10.89 -6.99 0.18
N PHE A 281 9.77 -7.23 -0.49
CA PHE A 281 8.47 -6.76 -0.06
C PHE A 281 7.79 -7.90 0.67
N CYS A 282 7.46 -7.71 1.95
CA CYS A 282 6.76 -8.73 2.71
C CYS A 282 6.01 -8.12 3.90
N PRO A 283 4.73 -8.47 4.09
CA PRO A 283 3.90 -9.23 3.16
C PRO A 283 3.38 -8.32 2.02
N LEU A 284 3.01 -8.92 0.89
CA LEU A 284 2.24 -8.29 -0.17
C LEU A 284 0.92 -9.04 -0.37
N PRO A 285 -0.20 -8.33 -0.56
CA PRO A 285 -1.45 -8.95 -0.97
C PRO A 285 -1.30 -9.74 -2.26
N ALA A 286 -2.08 -10.82 -2.40
CA ALA A 286 -2.05 -11.60 -3.63
C ALA A 286 -2.38 -10.73 -4.85
N GLY A 287 -1.51 -10.77 -5.86
CA GLY A 287 -1.67 -9.94 -7.04
C GLY A 287 -0.46 -9.97 -7.95
N THR A 288 -0.54 -9.15 -8.99
CA THR A 288 0.57 -8.84 -9.88
C THR A 288 0.93 -7.37 -9.69
N TYR A 289 2.22 -7.11 -9.63
CA TYR A 289 2.80 -5.80 -9.40
C TYR A 289 3.84 -5.50 -10.49
N ASP A 290 4.01 -4.23 -10.79
CA ASP A 290 5.18 -3.74 -11.54
C ASP A 290 6.23 -3.28 -10.52
N VAL A 291 7.50 -3.66 -10.70
CA VAL A 291 8.60 -3.27 -9.80
C VAL A 291 9.38 -2.13 -10.44
N VAL A 292 9.47 -1.00 -9.75
CA VAL A 292 10.17 0.21 -10.23
C VAL A 292 11.33 0.54 -9.30
N ILE A 293 12.52 0.68 -9.86
CA ILE A 293 13.77 0.83 -9.11
C ILE A 293 14.46 2.13 -9.51
N VAL A 294 14.84 2.93 -8.52
CA VAL A 294 15.65 4.14 -8.69
C VAL A 294 16.87 4.06 -7.77
N GLY A 295 18.06 4.19 -8.36
CA GLY A 295 19.32 4.15 -7.64
C GLY A 295 20.05 5.49 -7.65
N THR A 296 20.70 5.81 -6.54
CA THR A 296 21.59 6.97 -6.38
C THR A 296 22.94 6.47 -5.90
N ARG A 297 24.01 6.80 -6.63
CA ARG A 297 25.37 6.49 -6.19
C ARG A 297 25.81 7.43 -5.08
N THR A 298 26.81 7.05 -4.28
CA THR A 298 27.34 7.84 -3.15
C THR A 298 27.81 9.25 -3.53
N ASP A 299 28.16 9.51 -4.79
CA ASP A 299 28.53 10.84 -5.30
C ASP A 299 27.33 11.65 -5.84
N GLY A 300 26.11 11.17 -5.64
CA GLY A 300 24.87 11.83 -6.03
C GLY A 300 24.44 11.57 -7.48
N VAL A 301 25.19 10.78 -8.25
CA VAL A 301 24.81 10.41 -9.62
C VAL A 301 23.63 9.45 -9.60
N LEU A 302 22.55 9.81 -10.30
CA LEU A 302 21.39 8.94 -10.47
C LEU A 302 21.61 7.92 -11.60
N TYR A 303 21.17 6.70 -11.35
CA TYR A 303 21.04 5.66 -12.37
C TYR A 303 19.76 5.87 -13.18
N ALA A 304 19.72 5.31 -14.39
CA ALA A 304 18.48 5.20 -15.13
C ALA A 304 17.45 4.38 -14.34
N PRO A 305 16.15 4.76 -14.35
CA PRO A 305 15.11 3.96 -13.72
C PRO A 305 15.06 2.56 -14.35
N ALA A 306 14.73 1.54 -13.56
CA ALA A 306 14.46 0.19 -14.06
C ALA A 306 13.03 -0.23 -13.71
N ILE A 307 12.31 -0.77 -14.69
CA ILE A 307 10.91 -1.19 -14.58
C ILE A 307 10.78 -2.66 -14.96
N ILE A 308 10.18 -3.46 -14.10
CA ILE A 308 9.93 -4.88 -14.33
C ILE A 308 8.44 -5.12 -14.23
N THR A 309 7.82 -5.47 -15.35
CA THR A 309 6.36 -5.57 -15.40
C THR A 309 5.86 -6.98 -15.11
N GLY A 310 4.69 -7.09 -14.50
CA GLY A 310 3.96 -8.35 -14.39
C GLY A 310 4.52 -9.33 -13.36
N VAL A 311 5.14 -8.84 -12.28
CA VAL A 311 5.71 -9.69 -11.23
C VAL A 311 4.60 -10.19 -10.31
N SER A 312 4.38 -11.51 -10.27
CA SER A 312 3.39 -12.11 -9.38
C SER A 312 3.95 -12.32 -7.98
N VAL A 313 3.14 -12.08 -6.95
CA VAL A 313 3.53 -12.37 -5.56
C VAL A 313 3.92 -13.84 -5.39
N GLY A 314 4.98 -14.08 -4.62
CA GLY A 314 5.64 -15.38 -4.48
C GLY A 314 6.81 -15.58 -5.46
N SER A 315 7.03 -14.64 -6.38
CA SER A 315 8.12 -14.69 -7.36
C SER A 315 9.37 -13.93 -6.90
N THR A 316 10.52 -14.30 -7.48
CA THR A 316 11.73 -13.48 -7.42
C THR A 316 11.95 -12.79 -8.78
N VAL A 317 12.46 -11.56 -8.76
CA VAL A 317 12.93 -10.89 -9.98
C VAL A 317 14.38 -11.25 -10.34
N GLY A 318 15.06 -12.02 -9.48
CA GLY A 318 16.48 -12.35 -9.64
C GLY A 318 17.38 -11.15 -9.42
N SER A 319 18.46 -11.06 -10.21
CA SER A 319 19.37 -9.91 -10.22
C SER A 319 18.95 -8.91 -11.29
N VAL A 320 18.83 -7.65 -10.90
CA VAL A 320 18.46 -6.52 -11.76
C VAL A 320 19.64 -5.56 -11.82
N ASP A 321 20.15 -5.32 -13.02
CA ASP A 321 21.26 -4.39 -13.22
C ASP A 321 20.74 -2.95 -13.45
N LEU A 322 21.27 -1.97 -12.70
CA LEU A 322 21.09 -0.55 -12.99
C LEU A 322 22.22 -0.02 -13.87
N TYR A 323 21.86 0.91 -14.75
CA TYR A 323 22.76 1.49 -15.76
C TYR A 323 22.98 2.97 -15.47
N LEU A 324 24.25 3.38 -15.43
CA LEU A 324 24.56 4.81 -15.39
C LEU A 324 24.18 5.47 -16.73
N PRO A 325 23.72 6.73 -16.71
CA PRO A 325 23.49 7.48 -17.93
C PRO A 325 24.81 7.70 -18.69
N SER A 326 24.71 7.87 -20.01
CA SER A 326 25.89 8.10 -20.86
C SER A 326 26.68 9.37 -20.49
N VAL A 327 26.01 10.35 -19.85
CA VAL A 327 26.61 11.59 -19.37
C VAL A 327 26.29 11.75 -17.87
N VAL A 328 27.21 11.29 -17.02
CA VAL A 328 27.01 11.26 -15.55
C VAL A 328 26.84 12.64 -14.91
N THR A 329 27.42 13.69 -15.50
CA THR A 329 27.30 15.09 -15.02
C THR A 329 25.91 15.68 -15.22
N SER A 330 25.07 15.02 -16.00
CA SER A 330 23.68 15.42 -16.26
C SER A 330 22.75 14.24 -15.97
N SER A 331 23.04 13.49 -14.90
CA SER A 331 22.30 12.29 -14.50
C SER A 331 20.92 12.56 -13.91
N SER A 332 20.64 13.81 -13.54
CA SER A 332 19.39 14.22 -12.92
C SER A 332 18.75 15.42 -13.61
N LEU A 333 17.44 15.55 -13.43
CA LEU A 333 16.61 16.69 -13.79
C LEU A 333 15.94 17.20 -12.51
N THR A 334 15.92 18.51 -12.30
CA THR A 334 15.20 19.14 -11.19
C THR A 334 13.87 19.72 -11.68
N LEU A 335 12.78 19.22 -11.12
CA LEU A 335 11.41 19.67 -11.33
C LEU A 335 11.00 20.57 -10.15
N ALA A 336 11.07 21.88 -10.34
CA ALA A 336 10.71 22.86 -9.31
C ALA A 336 9.50 23.69 -9.74
N GLY A 337 8.56 23.88 -8.81
CA GLY A 337 7.31 24.55 -9.09
C GLY A 337 6.61 25.07 -7.83
N LEU A 338 5.37 25.50 -8.02
CA LEU A 338 4.51 26.01 -6.95
C LEU A 338 3.23 25.19 -6.87
N VAL A 339 2.76 24.95 -5.65
CA VAL A 339 1.42 24.47 -5.35
C VAL A 339 0.65 25.60 -4.70
N THR A 340 -0.62 25.80 -5.06
CA THR A 340 -1.49 26.78 -4.42
C THR A 340 -2.83 26.16 -4.03
N SER A 341 -3.47 26.71 -3.00
CA SER A 341 -4.77 26.22 -2.51
C SER A 341 -5.74 27.35 -2.17
N GLN A 342 -7.03 27.11 -2.45
CA GLN A 342 -8.16 27.97 -2.11
C GLN A 342 -9.36 27.16 -1.63
N ASN A 343 -10.13 27.74 -0.71
CA ASN A 343 -11.40 27.17 -0.27
C ASN A 343 -12.55 27.49 -1.24
N THR A 344 -13.77 27.04 -0.92
CA THR A 344 -14.97 27.28 -1.76
C THR A 344 -15.42 28.72 -1.88
N THR A 345 -14.86 29.64 -1.08
CA THR A 345 -15.11 31.08 -1.15
C THR A 345 -13.99 31.84 -1.88
N ASN A 346 -13.08 31.11 -2.54
CA ASN A 346 -11.87 31.65 -3.20
C ASN A 346 -10.95 32.42 -2.24
N ALA A 347 -10.94 32.03 -0.97
CA ALA A 347 -9.99 32.53 0.01
C ALA A 347 -8.86 31.52 0.22
N ALA A 348 -7.69 32.02 0.63
CA ALA A 348 -6.53 31.22 0.96
C ALA A 348 -6.88 30.19 2.05
N THR A 349 -6.40 28.96 1.89
CA THR A 349 -6.63 27.87 2.84
C THR A 349 -5.48 26.89 2.80
N VAL A 350 -5.06 26.38 3.97
CA VAL A 350 -4.01 25.37 4.08
C VAL A 350 -4.47 24.06 3.47
N ALA A 351 -3.62 23.45 2.67
CA ALA A 351 -3.79 22.13 2.08
C ALA A 351 -2.47 21.36 2.12
N ASP A 352 -2.54 20.08 2.46
CA ASP A 352 -1.45 19.13 2.23
C ASP A 352 -1.51 18.63 0.81
N VAL A 353 -0.39 18.66 0.10
CA VAL A 353 -0.28 18.10 -1.26
C VAL A 353 0.80 17.04 -1.29
N SER A 354 0.43 15.83 -1.69
CA SER A 354 1.38 14.77 -2.03
C SER A 354 1.76 14.92 -3.51
N LEU A 355 3.05 15.05 -3.78
CA LEU A 355 3.61 15.21 -5.11
C LEU A 355 4.35 13.92 -5.48
N SER A 356 4.00 13.37 -6.64
CA SER A 356 4.66 12.24 -7.27
C SER A 356 5.13 12.63 -8.67
N THR A 357 6.03 11.83 -9.23
CA THR A 357 6.48 12.01 -10.62
C THR A 357 6.09 10.80 -11.43
N THR A 358 5.33 11.02 -12.50
CA THR A 358 4.93 9.94 -13.42
C THR A 358 5.69 10.03 -14.74
N GLU A 359 6.00 8.89 -15.34
CA GLU A 359 6.67 8.77 -16.65
C GLU A 359 5.89 7.79 -17.53
N GLN A 360 5.65 8.17 -18.79
CA GLN A 360 5.01 7.27 -19.75
C GLN A 360 6.07 6.43 -20.49
N VAL A 361 6.08 5.13 -20.24
CA VAL A 361 7.00 4.16 -20.87
C VAL A 361 6.18 3.12 -21.63
N ASN A 362 6.43 2.95 -22.93
CA ASN A 362 5.73 1.99 -23.80
C ASN A 362 4.18 2.07 -23.71
N ALA A 363 3.64 3.29 -23.66
CA ALA A 363 2.21 3.61 -23.54
C ALA A 363 1.55 3.35 -22.16
N THR A 364 2.30 2.87 -21.17
CA THR A 364 1.86 2.77 -19.77
C THR A 364 2.47 3.90 -18.95
N THR A 365 1.72 4.46 -18.01
CA THR A 365 2.21 5.51 -17.10
C THR A 365 2.59 4.89 -15.77
N TYR A 366 3.86 5.05 -15.38
CA TYR A 366 4.45 4.55 -14.14
C TYR A 366 4.73 5.69 -13.17
N THR A 367 4.66 5.44 -11.86
CA THR A 367 5.04 6.42 -10.84
C THR A 367 6.50 6.24 -10.46
N ILE A 368 7.40 7.02 -11.03
CA ILE A 368 8.83 6.90 -10.72
C ILE A 368 9.08 7.35 -9.27
N PRO A 369 9.55 6.46 -8.38
CA PRO A 369 9.75 6.77 -6.97
C PRO A 369 10.86 7.80 -6.81
N LEU A 370 10.67 8.72 -5.88
CA LEU A 370 11.65 9.79 -5.65
C LEU A 370 12.90 9.21 -4.95
N PRO A 371 14.11 9.54 -5.43
CA PRO A 371 15.34 9.03 -4.84
C PRO A 371 15.47 9.54 -3.40
N PRO A 372 15.76 8.66 -2.42
CA PRO A 372 15.85 9.06 -1.03
C PRO A 372 17.04 9.99 -0.82
N THR A 373 16.78 11.08 -0.12
CA THR A 373 17.75 12.06 0.37
C THR A 373 17.55 12.27 1.87
N SER A 374 18.50 12.94 2.53
CA SER A 374 18.38 13.28 3.95
C SER A 374 17.20 14.19 4.28
N THR A 375 16.68 14.92 3.30
CA THR A 375 15.53 15.83 3.44
C THR A 375 14.24 15.26 2.86
N GLN A 376 14.33 14.20 2.06
CA GLN A 376 13.21 13.56 1.39
C GLN A 376 13.44 12.05 1.39
N SER A 377 12.82 11.35 2.33
CA SER A 377 13.06 9.91 2.55
C SER A 377 11.84 9.06 2.19
N SER A 378 10.95 9.63 1.39
CA SER A 378 9.73 9.03 0.88
C SER A 378 9.79 8.97 -0.64
N VAL A 379 9.10 7.99 -1.21
CA VAL A 379 8.88 7.85 -2.66
C VAL A 379 7.97 8.93 -3.25
N THR A 380 7.28 9.71 -2.40
CA THR A 380 6.53 10.92 -2.74
C THR A 380 7.03 12.12 -1.92
N MET A 381 6.69 13.35 -2.34
CA MET A 381 7.01 14.56 -1.60
C MET A 381 5.73 15.18 -1.04
N SER A 382 5.62 15.28 0.29
CA SER A 382 4.52 16.02 0.92
C SER A 382 4.93 17.48 1.17
N VAL A 383 4.06 18.41 0.76
CA VAL A 383 4.17 19.85 1.06
C VAL A 383 2.87 20.35 1.69
N GLU A 384 2.96 21.33 2.59
CA GLU A 384 1.81 22.02 3.16
C GLU A 384 1.79 23.46 2.63
N THR A 385 0.68 23.87 2.02
CA THR A 385 0.52 25.27 1.58
C THR A 385 0.30 26.18 2.79
N ALA A 386 0.94 27.34 2.78
CA ALA A 386 0.81 28.32 3.85
C ALA A 386 0.70 29.73 3.29
N ALA A 387 0.33 30.67 4.16
CA ALA A 387 0.30 32.09 3.81
C ALA A 387 1.68 32.60 3.40
N SER A 388 1.70 33.65 2.57
CA SER A 388 2.92 34.32 2.13
C SER A 388 3.87 34.63 3.29
N THR A 389 5.15 34.34 3.10
CA THR A 389 6.23 34.68 4.03
C THR A 389 7.20 35.67 3.36
N SER A 390 8.23 36.10 4.09
CA SER A 390 9.32 36.89 3.51
C SER A 390 10.14 36.12 2.47
N ALA A 391 10.11 34.78 2.50
CA ALA A 391 10.87 33.91 1.60
C ALA A 391 10.05 33.44 0.39
N LEU A 392 8.72 33.39 0.50
CA LEU A 392 7.82 32.91 -0.55
C LEU A 392 6.57 33.78 -0.59
N THR A 393 6.34 34.47 -1.72
CA THR A 393 5.12 35.25 -1.95
C THR A 393 4.10 34.43 -2.73
N CYS A 394 2.96 34.16 -2.12
CA CYS A 394 1.87 33.43 -2.75
C CYS A 394 1.03 34.35 -3.67
N PRO A 395 0.46 33.80 -4.76
CA PRO A 395 -0.53 34.50 -5.56
C PRO A 395 -1.69 35.03 -4.72
N ALA A 396 -2.35 36.09 -5.20
CA ALA A 396 -3.43 36.75 -4.47
C ALA A 396 -4.55 35.76 -4.09
N ASN A 397 -5.00 35.85 -2.83
CA ASN A 397 -6.03 34.98 -2.24
C ASN A 397 -5.69 33.48 -2.23
N THR A 398 -4.41 33.10 -2.23
CA THR A 398 -3.98 31.70 -2.11
C THR A 398 -3.01 31.51 -0.96
N ASP A 399 -3.03 30.33 -0.36
CA ASP A 399 -1.87 29.79 0.35
C ASP A 399 -1.03 29.00 -0.66
N CYS A 400 0.28 28.91 -0.46
CA CYS A 400 1.18 28.25 -1.40
C CYS A 400 2.37 27.53 -0.75
N ALA A 401 2.94 26.59 -1.50
CA ALA A 401 4.17 25.91 -1.17
C ALA A 401 5.04 25.76 -2.43
N ALA A 402 6.33 26.07 -2.32
CA ALA A 402 7.30 25.78 -3.36
C ALA A 402 7.86 24.37 -3.15
N TYR A 403 8.12 23.66 -4.25
CA TYR A 403 8.74 22.33 -4.22
C TYR A 403 9.88 22.25 -5.23
N SER A 404 10.77 21.28 -5.00
CA SER A 404 11.89 20.97 -5.90
C SER A 404 12.19 19.48 -5.82
N ILE A 405 11.81 18.75 -6.86
CA ILE A 405 11.95 17.29 -6.95
C ILE A 405 13.12 16.97 -7.89
N THR A 406 13.98 16.05 -7.50
CA THR A 406 15.08 15.56 -8.37
C THR A 406 14.73 14.18 -8.90
N VAL A 407 14.75 14.00 -10.21
CA VAL A 407 14.49 12.71 -10.90
C VAL A 407 15.64 12.35 -11.83
N PRO A 408 15.82 11.07 -12.21
CA PRO A 408 16.77 10.68 -13.24
C PRO A 408 16.49 11.41 -14.57
N SER A 409 17.52 11.72 -15.35
CA SER A 409 17.36 12.42 -16.64
C SER A 409 17.33 11.49 -17.86
N SER A 410 17.68 10.22 -17.67
CA SER A 410 17.78 9.21 -18.74
C SER A 410 16.51 8.40 -18.87
N ALA A 411 16.23 7.94 -20.09
CA ALA A 411 15.14 7.00 -20.36
C ALA A 411 15.22 5.76 -19.47
N ALA A 412 14.06 5.28 -19.03
CA ALA A 412 13.96 4.07 -18.23
C ALA A 412 14.41 2.82 -18.99
N TYR A 413 14.95 1.84 -18.27
CA TYR A 413 15.10 0.47 -18.72
C TYR A 413 13.86 -0.33 -18.33
N ILE A 414 13.34 -1.16 -19.22
CA ILE A 414 12.10 -1.91 -18.99
C ILE A 414 12.22 -3.35 -19.48
N ALA A 415 11.57 -4.28 -18.76
CA ALA A 415 11.39 -5.65 -19.19
C ALA A 415 10.12 -6.26 -18.59
N ALA A 416 9.55 -7.24 -19.28
CA ALA A 416 8.54 -8.12 -18.68
C ALA A 416 9.22 -9.18 -17.80
N TRP A 417 8.61 -9.48 -16.66
CA TRP A 417 9.08 -10.54 -15.79
C TRP A 417 9.07 -11.91 -16.48
N SER A 418 10.08 -12.72 -16.19
CA SER A 418 10.11 -14.13 -16.59
C SER A 418 10.81 -14.97 -15.53
N ALA A 419 10.36 -16.21 -15.35
CA ALA A 419 10.99 -17.15 -14.41
C ALA A 419 12.44 -17.51 -14.79
N SER A 420 12.83 -17.32 -16.06
CA SER A 420 14.21 -17.49 -16.54
C SER A 420 15.14 -16.31 -16.24
N GLY A 421 14.62 -15.22 -15.68
CA GLY A 421 15.34 -13.99 -15.38
C GLY A 421 14.82 -12.77 -16.15
N VAL A 422 15.25 -11.59 -15.74
CA VAL A 422 14.85 -10.30 -16.31
C VAL A 422 16.00 -9.76 -17.15
N THR A 423 15.74 -9.44 -18.42
CA THR A 423 16.72 -8.76 -19.30
C THR A 423 16.16 -7.41 -19.70
N LEU A 424 16.64 -6.38 -19.01
CA LEU A 424 16.24 -5.00 -19.22
C LEU A 424 16.69 -4.48 -20.59
N ALA A 425 15.80 -3.76 -21.27
CA ALA A 425 16.10 -3.02 -22.49
C ALA A 425 15.83 -1.53 -22.28
N LEU A 426 16.66 -0.67 -22.87
CA LEU A 426 16.45 0.78 -22.80
C LEU A 426 15.18 1.16 -23.57
N SER A 427 14.30 1.95 -22.94
CA SER A 427 13.12 2.51 -23.58
C SER A 427 13.53 3.42 -24.75
N THR A 428 12.74 3.38 -25.83
CA THR A 428 12.93 4.30 -26.97
C THR A 428 12.39 5.70 -26.68
N SER A 429 11.54 5.86 -25.66
CA SER A 429 11.03 7.16 -25.24
C SER A 429 12.06 7.86 -24.36
N PRO A 430 12.42 9.13 -24.64
CA PRO A 430 13.26 9.89 -23.72
C PRO A 430 12.55 10.13 -22.39
N ALA A 431 13.31 10.33 -21.33
CA ALA A 431 12.76 10.64 -20.01
C ALA A 431 11.91 11.91 -20.08
N SER A 432 10.65 11.79 -19.67
CA SER A 432 9.70 12.90 -19.63
C SER A 432 8.72 12.69 -18.49
N TYR A 433 8.73 13.62 -17.54
CA TYR A 433 8.06 13.49 -16.25
C TYR A 433 6.88 14.44 -16.14
N VAL A 434 5.76 13.95 -15.65
CA VAL A 434 4.63 14.76 -15.19
C VAL A 434 4.69 14.83 -13.67
N VAL A 435 4.68 16.04 -13.12
CA VAL A 435 4.47 16.22 -11.68
C VAL A 435 2.97 16.08 -11.43
N ASP A 436 2.61 15.10 -10.63
CA ASP A 436 1.24 14.81 -10.24
C ASP A 436 1.06 15.15 -8.76
N GLY A 437 0.04 15.97 -8.46
CA GLY A 437 -0.28 16.42 -7.12
C GLY A 437 -1.65 15.93 -6.68
N MET A 438 -1.73 15.36 -5.49
CA MET A 438 -2.99 15.03 -4.82
C MET A 438 -3.16 15.88 -3.57
N ALA A 439 -4.28 16.58 -3.44
CA ALA A 439 -4.53 17.53 -2.37
C ALA A 439 -5.54 17.07 -1.33
N PHE A 440 -5.21 17.32 -0.07
CA PHE A 440 -5.93 16.91 1.13
C PHE A 440 -6.00 18.11 2.08
N VAL A 441 -7.15 18.38 2.68
CA VAL A 441 -7.19 19.34 3.81
C VAL A 441 -6.62 18.68 5.06
N PRO A 442 -5.78 19.39 5.84
CA PRO A 442 -5.25 18.87 7.10
C PRO A 442 -6.36 18.34 8.00
N GLY A 443 -6.19 17.13 8.49
CA GLY A 443 -7.13 16.48 9.39
C GLY A 443 -8.35 15.79 8.75
N SER A 444 -8.43 15.78 7.41
CA SER A 444 -9.36 14.94 6.64
C SER A 444 -9.14 13.43 6.82
N GLY A 445 -8.12 13.01 7.57
CA GLY A 445 -7.74 11.61 7.73
C GLY A 445 -7.23 10.98 6.43
N GLY A 446 -6.55 11.77 5.59
CA GLY A 446 -5.98 11.33 4.32
C GLY A 446 -6.97 11.22 3.16
N SER A 447 -8.21 11.73 3.30
CA SER A 447 -9.19 11.75 2.21
C SER A 447 -9.02 12.99 1.34
N PRO A 448 -8.85 12.86 0.01
CA PRO A 448 -8.70 14.03 -0.86
C PRO A 448 -9.94 14.94 -0.78
N SER A 449 -9.74 16.25 -0.63
CA SER A 449 -10.84 17.18 -0.30
C SER A 449 -10.86 18.50 -1.07
N CYS A 450 -9.98 18.67 -2.05
CA CYS A 450 -10.09 19.71 -3.07
C CYS A 450 -10.85 19.19 -4.30
N ASN A 451 -11.33 20.08 -5.17
CA ASN A 451 -12.03 19.70 -6.40
C ASN A 451 -11.52 20.51 -7.61
N PRO A 452 -10.77 19.89 -8.55
CA PRO A 452 -10.35 18.49 -8.53
C PRO A 452 -9.36 18.21 -7.39
N SER A 453 -9.35 16.98 -6.88
CA SER A 453 -8.46 16.55 -5.80
C SER A 453 -7.08 16.12 -6.29
N GLU A 454 -6.94 15.87 -7.59
CA GLU A 454 -5.71 15.52 -8.28
C GLU A 454 -5.49 16.49 -9.44
N LEU A 455 -4.26 16.96 -9.60
CA LEU A 455 -3.85 17.85 -10.67
C LEU A 455 -2.47 17.44 -11.20
N GLN A 456 -2.38 17.35 -12.51
CA GLN A 456 -1.15 17.02 -13.22
C GLN A 456 -0.62 18.23 -13.97
N ALA A 457 0.68 18.45 -13.91
CA ALA A 457 1.36 19.42 -14.75
C ALA A 457 1.51 18.90 -16.19
N ALA A 458 2.03 19.75 -17.08
CA ALA A 458 2.54 19.27 -18.37
C ALA A 458 3.74 18.31 -18.16
N ALA A 459 4.14 17.60 -19.22
CA ALA A 459 5.33 16.75 -19.18
C ALA A 459 6.62 17.59 -19.35
N TYR A 460 7.63 17.30 -18.54
CA TYR A 460 8.92 17.98 -18.50
C TYR A 460 10.05 16.97 -18.75
N GLY A 461 10.88 17.23 -19.77
CA GLY A 461 12.06 16.42 -20.07
C GLY A 461 13.35 17.22 -19.94
N ALA A 462 14.48 16.63 -20.30
CA ALA A 462 15.80 17.26 -20.18
C ALA A 462 15.96 18.60 -20.95
N THR A 463 15.13 18.85 -21.97
CA THR A 463 15.15 20.09 -22.76
C THR A 463 14.14 21.14 -22.29
N SER A 464 13.33 20.84 -21.27
CA SER A 464 12.33 21.79 -20.76
C SER A 464 13.00 22.99 -20.10
N ILE A 465 12.49 24.19 -20.39
CA ILE A 465 13.00 25.46 -19.86
C ILE A 465 11.93 26.09 -18.98
N GLY A 466 12.31 26.48 -17.76
CA GLY A 466 11.43 27.19 -16.82
C GLY A 466 10.84 26.30 -15.72
N PRO A 467 10.12 26.90 -14.76
CA PRO A 467 9.53 26.15 -13.65
C PRO A 467 8.39 25.26 -14.14
N VAL A 468 8.12 24.22 -13.35
CA VAL A 468 6.93 23.38 -13.51
C VAL A 468 5.69 24.25 -13.34
N GLN A 469 4.67 24.00 -14.15
CA GLN A 469 3.37 24.66 -14.08
C GLN A 469 2.82 24.58 -12.65
N THR A 470 2.29 25.69 -12.15
CA THR A 470 1.66 25.74 -10.84
C THR A 470 0.48 24.76 -10.77
N LEU A 471 0.48 23.89 -9.76
CA LEU A 471 -0.68 23.04 -9.43
C LEU A 471 -1.62 23.84 -8.53
N ALA A 472 -2.73 24.31 -9.10
CA ALA A 472 -3.66 25.22 -8.43
C ALA A 472 -4.92 24.51 -7.96
N PHE A 473 -4.90 24.03 -6.72
CA PHE A 473 -6.05 23.40 -6.09
C PHE A 473 -7.07 24.44 -5.64
N VAL A 474 -8.34 24.15 -5.87
CA VAL A 474 -9.47 25.00 -5.50
C VAL A 474 -10.53 24.17 -4.79
N GLN A 475 -11.46 24.84 -4.14
CA GLN A 475 -12.57 24.20 -3.43
C GLN A 475 -12.11 23.18 -2.38
N CYS A 476 -10.96 23.42 -1.73
CA CYS A 476 -10.47 22.59 -0.63
C CYS A 476 -11.39 22.75 0.60
N GLN A 477 -11.88 21.62 1.12
CA GLN A 477 -12.84 21.54 2.24
C GLN A 477 -12.34 20.69 3.41
#